data_AF-A0A433QKE5-F1
#
_entry.id   AF-A0A433QKE5-F1
#
_cell.length_a   1.000
_cell.length_b   1.000
_cell.length_c   1.000
_cell.angle_alpha   90.00
_cell.angle_beta   90.00
_cell.angle_gamma   90.00
#
_symmetry.space_group_name_H-M   'P 1'
#
loop_
_entity.id
_entity.type
_entity.pdbx_description
1 polymer ?
#
loop_
_entity_poly.entity_id
_entity_poly.type
_entity_poly.pdbx_seq_one_letter_code
_entity_poly.pdbx_strand_id
1 'polypeptide(L)'
;MEEALRKARQRLKKTPISRDASDAVYLAKAAISKGEIDLLQKRVIEADLQNWLDILRDHTFKTQTIALTRDEASALVVAGKITLGEIKGVALSSVEQASLDLLQGKIDDIMRKWDFGGERAQDRRGWFVKTSRRSPKDAVIVGDRIFELYKRNWQEALDRKRKQKQEA
;
A
#
# COMPACT_ATOMS: atom_id res chain seq x y z
N MET A 1 11.01 30.36 6.16
CA MET A 1 10.72 28.90 6.19
C MET A 1 9.24 28.63 5.93
N GLU A 2 8.34 29.37 6.59
CA GLU A 2 6.89 29.30 6.36
C GLU A 2 6.47 29.59 4.92
N GLU A 3 7.11 30.53 4.23
CA GLU A 3 6.74 30.89 2.86
C GLU A 3 7.11 29.79 1.84
N ALA A 4 8.21 29.08 2.07
CA ALA A 4 8.62 27.92 1.29
C ALA A 4 7.71 26.71 1.54
N LEU A 5 7.30 26.50 2.80
CA LEU A 5 6.30 25.50 3.18
C LEU A 5 4.90 25.84 2.63
N ARG A 6 4.53 27.12 2.58
CA ARG A 6 3.29 27.60 1.98
C ARG A 6 3.30 27.40 0.46
N LYS A 7 4.42 27.68 -0.22
CA LYS A 7 4.59 27.37 -1.65
C LYS A 7 4.59 25.87 -1.93
N ALA A 8 5.19 25.04 -1.08
CA ALA A 8 5.14 23.58 -1.19
C ALA A 8 3.72 23.02 -0.99
N ARG A 9 3.00 23.53 0.02
CA ARG A 9 1.57 23.23 0.26
C ARG A 9 0.66 23.74 -0.86
N GLN A 10 0.96 24.91 -1.45
CA GLN A 10 0.24 25.45 -2.60
C GLN A 10 0.55 24.69 -3.90
N ARG A 11 1.75 24.12 -4.06
CA ARG A 11 2.08 23.18 -5.17
C ARG A 11 1.45 21.81 -4.98
N LEU A 12 1.19 21.41 -3.73
CA LEU A 12 0.37 20.25 -3.37
C LEU A 12 -1.15 20.55 -3.53
N LYS A 13 -1.55 21.72 -4.05
CA LYS A 13 -2.95 21.94 -4.46
C LYS A 13 -3.28 20.95 -5.56
N LYS A 14 -4.05 19.93 -5.18
CA LYS A 14 -4.87 19.09 -6.03
C LYS A 14 -4.14 18.74 -7.33
N THR A 15 -3.02 18.02 -7.23
CA THR A 15 -2.86 16.95 -8.22
C THR A 15 -4.14 16.14 -8.03
N PRO A 16 -5.08 16.12 -8.99
CA PRO A 16 -6.13 15.12 -8.90
C PRO A 16 -5.37 13.83 -8.69
N ILE A 17 -5.67 13.13 -7.60
CA ILE A 17 -5.31 11.72 -7.51
C ILE A 17 -6.01 11.17 -8.74
N SER A 18 -5.25 11.00 -9.82
CA SER A 18 -5.72 10.30 -10.99
C SER A 18 -6.15 8.97 -10.42
N ARG A 19 -7.47 8.74 -10.38
CA ARG A 19 -8.01 7.42 -10.12
C ARG A 19 -7.34 6.55 -11.15
N ASP A 20 -6.35 5.79 -10.70
CA ASP A 20 -5.73 4.67 -11.35
C ASP A 20 -5.37 4.89 -12.84
N ALA A 21 -4.11 4.74 -13.22
CA ALA A 21 -3.75 4.70 -14.65
C ALA A 21 -4.44 3.53 -15.40
N SER A 22 -5.22 2.68 -14.73
CA SER A 22 -6.20 1.77 -15.34
C SER A 22 -7.37 2.48 -16.06
N ASP A 23 -7.69 3.74 -15.75
CA ASP A 23 -8.68 4.51 -16.52
C ASP A 23 -8.18 4.78 -17.96
N ALA A 24 -6.87 4.81 -18.19
CA ALA A 24 -6.31 4.85 -19.55
C ALA A 24 -6.56 3.54 -20.32
N VAL A 25 -6.65 2.40 -19.62
CA VAL A 25 -7.07 1.11 -20.22
C VAL A 25 -8.57 1.13 -20.54
N TYR A 26 -9.38 1.87 -19.77
CA TYR A 26 -10.78 2.11 -20.08
C TYR A 26 -10.98 3.08 -21.26
N LEU A 27 -10.15 4.12 -21.39
CA LEU A 27 -10.13 5.04 -22.53
C LEU A 27 -9.57 4.40 -23.81
N ALA A 28 -8.68 3.41 -23.68
CA ALA A 28 -8.15 2.61 -24.79
C ALA A 28 -9.15 1.53 -25.30
N LYS A 29 -10.33 1.36 -24.66
CA LYS A 29 -11.37 0.42 -25.12
C LYS A 29 -11.94 0.75 -26.50
N ALA A 30 -11.66 1.92 -27.06
CA ALA A 30 -12.06 2.26 -28.41
C ALA A 30 -11.23 1.56 -29.51
N ALA A 31 -10.09 0.93 -29.19
CA ALA A 31 -9.16 0.36 -30.19
C ALA A 31 -8.66 -1.07 -29.91
N ILE A 32 -9.02 -1.69 -28.78
CA ILE A 32 -8.54 -3.03 -28.41
C ILE A 32 -9.62 -4.07 -28.74
N SER A 33 -9.27 -5.08 -29.53
CA SER A 33 -10.19 -6.16 -29.87
C SER A 33 -10.55 -7.01 -28.64
N LYS A 34 -11.72 -7.67 -28.68
CA LYS A 34 -12.15 -8.57 -27.60
C LYS A 34 -11.10 -9.66 -27.29
N GLY A 35 -10.47 -10.22 -28.32
CA GLY A 35 -9.44 -11.24 -28.15
C GLY A 35 -8.17 -10.72 -27.44
N GLU A 36 -7.80 -9.47 -27.68
CA GLU A 36 -6.69 -8.82 -26.96
C GLU A 36 -7.05 -8.52 -25.51
N ILE A 37 -8.29 -8.11 -25.22
CA ILE A 37 -8.78 -7.94 -23.85
C ILE A 37 -8.72 -9.27 -23.09
N ASP A 38 -9.19 -10.36 -23.70
CA ASP A 38 -9.19 -11.69 -23.09
C ASP A 38 -7.76 -12.18 -22.82
N LEU A 39 -6.84 -11.95 -23.76
CA LEU A 39 -5.42 -12.26 -23.58
C LEU A 39 -4.78 -11.46 -22.43
N LEU A 40 -5.09 -10.17 -22.35
CA LEU A 40 -4.61 -9.30 -21.26
C LEU A 40 -5.17 -9.76 -19.92
N GLN A 41 -6.47 -10.06 -19.83
CA GLN A 41 -7.08 -10.58 -18.61
C GLN A 41 -6.42 -11.88 -18.15
N LYS A 42 -6.16 -12.80 -19.08
CA LYS A 42 -5.45 -14.05 -18.79
C LYS A 42 -4.05 -13.81 -18.22
N ARG A 43 -3.25 -12.95 -18.87
CA ARG A 43 -1.91 -12.59 -18.39
C ARG A 43 -1.92 -11.95 -17.01
N VAL A 44 -2.92 -11.11 -16.73
CA VAL A 44 -3.06 -10.48 -15.41
C VAL A 44 -3.39 -11.53 -14.34
N ILE A 45 -4.20 -12.53 -14.66
CA ILE A 45 -4.48 -13.65 -13.75
C ILE A 45 -3.21 -14.47 -13.51
N GLU A 46 -2.44 -14.80 -14.53
CA GLU A 46 -1.17 -15.55 -14.40
C GLU A 46 -0.17 -14.88 -13.44
N ALA A 47 -0.25 -13.54 -13.27
CA ALA A 47 0.58 -12.80 -12.33
C ALA A 47 0.13 -12.85 -10.85
N ASP A 48 -1.02 -13.47 -10.54
CA ASP A 48 -1.48 -13.68 -9.17
C ASP A 48 -0.46 -14.49 -8.36
N LEU A 49 -0.23 -14.07 -7.11
CA LEU A 49 0.63 -14.79 -6.16
C LEU A 49 0.33 -16.29 -6.12
N GLN A 50 -0.95 -16.66 -6.14
CA GLN A 50 -1.43 -18.04 -6.09
C GLN A 50 -0.93 -18.91 -7.25
N ASN A 51 -0.61 -18.30 -8.40
CA ASN A 51 -0.21 -19.03 -9.61
C ASN A 51 1.30 -19.28 -9.70
N TRP A 52 2.13 -18.55 -8.93
CA TRP A 52 3.58 -18.69 -8.98
C TRP A 52 4.27 -18.95 -7.63
N LEU A 53 3.59 -18.70 -6.50
CA LEU A 53 4.20 -18.83 -5.17
C LEU A 53 4.71 -20.26 -4.92
N ASP A 54 3.96 -21.28 -5.33
CA ASP A 54 4.35 -22.67 -5.10
C ASP A 54 5.55 -23.08 -5.96
N ILE A 55 5.62 -22.56 -7.18
CA ILE A 55 6.71 -22.83 -8.12
C ILE A 55 8.01 -22.16 -7.67
N LEU A 56 7.91 -20.94 -7.14
CA LEU A 56 9.06 -20.10 -6.78
C LEU A 56 9.29 -20.03 -5.27
N ARG A 57 8.67 -20.93 -4.49
CA ARG A 57 8.64 -20.85 -3.02
C ARG A 57 10.04 -20.80 -2.41
N ASP A 58 10.95 -21.60 -2.94
CA ASP A 58 12.33 -21.71 -2.45
C ASP A 58 13.22 -20.54 -2.89
N HIS A 59 12.75 -19.76 -3.87
CA HIS A 59 13.47 -18.62 -4.47
C HIS A 59 12.80 -17.27 -4.16
N THR A 60 11.83 -17.24 -3.24
CA THR A 60 11.10 -16.03 -2.88
C THR A 60 11.04 -15.82 -1.36
N PHE A 61 10.47 -14.70 -0.93
CA PHE A 61 10.32 -14.41 0.49
C PHE A 61 9.34 -15.38 1.13
N LYS A 62 9.62 -15.76 2.39
CA LYS A 62 8.68 -16.54 3.19
C LYS A 62 7.35 -15.79 3.25
N THR A 63 6.32 -16.39 2.66
CA THR A 63 5.04 -15.72 2.42
C THR A 63 3.92 -16.59 3.00
N GLN A 64 2.98 -15.94 3.69
CA GLN A 64 1.75 -16.55 4.17
C GLN A 64 0.56 -15.87 3.50
N THR A 65 -0.44 -16.66 3.13
CA THR A 65 -1.65 -16.16 2.45
C THR A 65 -2.84 -16.17 3.39
N ILE A 66 -3.61 -15.09 3.39
CA ILE A 66 -4.90 -14.98 4.07
C ILE A 66 -5.98 -14.94 3.00
N ALA A 67 -6.92 -15.88 3.06
CA ALA A 67 -8.10 -15.82 2.22
C ALA A 67 -9.01 -14.70 2.75
N LEU A 68 -9.26 -13.70 1.90
CA LEU A 68 -10.18 -12.61 2.17
C LEU A 68 -11.59 -13.02 1.75
N THR A 69 -12.54 -12.89 2.66
CA THR A 69 -13.96 -13.00 2.29
C THR A 69 -14.42 -11.76 1.52
N ARG A 70 -15.56 -11.86 0.84
CA ARG A 70 -16.15 -10.71 0.15
C ARG A 70 -16.49 -9.58 1.12
N ASP A 71 -16.95 -9.91 2.31
CA ASP A 71 -17.36 -8.93 3.32
C ASP A 71 -16.14 -8.21 3.91
N GLU A 72 -15.06 -8.95 4.19
CA GLU A 72 -13.77 -8.38 4.62
C GLU A 72 -13.19 -7.44 3.55
N ALA A 73 -13.20 -7.87 2.28
CA ALA A 73 -12.75 -7.04 1.17
C ALA A 73 -13.60 -5.78 1.00
N SER A 74 -14.92 -5.90 1.13
CA SER A 74 -15.84 -4.75 1.07
C SER A 74 -15.57 -3.78 2.22
N ALA A 75 -15.44 -4.27 3.44
CA ALA A 75 -15.16 -3.46 4.62
C ALA A 75 -13.82 -2.71 4.50
N LEU A 76 -12.77 -3.35 3.97
CA LEU A 76 -11.48 -2.71 3.68
C LEU A 76 -11.61 -1.56 2.68
N VAL A 77 -12.41 -1.72 1.63
CA VAL A 77 -12.66 -0.67 0.63
C VAL A 77 -13.39 0.51 1.26
N VAL A 78 -14.41 0.26 2.07
CA VAL A 78 -15.17 1.32 2.75
C VAL A 78 -14.28 2.05 3.75
N ALA A 79 -13.53 1.32 4.57
CA ALA A 79 -12.56 1.91 5.50
C ALA A 79 -11.54 2.78 4.76
N GLY A 80 -10.97 2.28 3.66
CA GLY A 80 -10.04 3.04 2.82
C GLY A 80 -10.63 4.33 2.28
N LYS A 81 -11.88 4.31 1.77
CA LYS A 81 -12.57 5.51 1.27
C LYS A 81 -12.84 6.54 2.37
N ILE A 82 -13.18 6.08 3.58
CA ILE A 82 -13.36 6.95 4.75
C ILE A 82 -12.01 7.57 5.14
N THR A 83 -10.95 6.77 5.27
CA THR A 83 -9.61 7.23 5.64
C THR A 83 -9.04 8.23 4.62
N LEU A 84 -9.26 8.00 3.33
CA LEU A 84 -8.84 8.92 2.26
C LEU A 84 -9.74 10.16 2.14
N GLY A 85 -10.82 10.25 2.92
CA GLY A 85 -11.75 11.38 2.92
C GLY A 85 -12.62 11.47 1.67
N GLU A 86 -12.75 10.38 0.90
CA GLU A 86 -13.67 10.27 -0.23
C GLU A 86 -15.13 10.22 0.25
N ILE A 87 -15.35 9.63 1.43
CA ILE A 87 -16.64 9.61 2.12
C ILE A 87 -16.46 10.37 3.44
N LYS A 88 -17.20 11.46 3.62
CA LYS A 88 -17.08 12.36 4.79
C LYS A 88 -18.26 12.19 5.74
N GLY A 89 -17.98 12.26 7.04
CA GLY A 89 -19.01 12.23 8.09
C GLY A 89 -19.70 10.87 8.29
N VAL A 90 -19.16 9.82 7.67
CA VAL A 90 -19.66 8.44 7.78
C VAL A 90 -18.64 7.62 8.57
N ALA A 91 -19.10 6.95 9.62
CA ALA A 91 -18.33 5.94 10.34
C ALA A 91 -18.60 4.56 9.74
N LEU A 92 -17.68 3.62 9.97
CA LEU A 92 -17.92 2.21 9.65
C LEU A 92 -19.16 1.71 10.40
N SER A 93 -19.99 0.94 9.71
CA SER A 93 -21.08 0.21 10.35
C SER A 93 -20.53 -0.85 11.32
N SER A 94 -21.36 -1.31 12.25
CA SER A 94 -20.97 -2.38 13.19
C SER A 94 -20.58 -3.68 12.47
N VAL A 95 -21.23 -3.99 11.35
CA VAL A 95 -20.95 -5.18 10.53
C VAL A 95 -19.59 -5.05 9.83
N GLU A 96 -19.30 -3.88 9.26
CA GLU A 96 -17.99 -3.62 8.64
C GLU A 96 -16.88 -3.63 9.69
N GLN A 97 -17.10 -3.01 10.84
CA GLN A 97 -16.15 -3.03 11.95
C GLN A 97 -15.86 -4.46 12.43
N ALA A 98 -16.89 -5.27 12.67
CA ALA A 98 -16.73 -6.66 13.06
C ALA A 98 -15.96 -7.49 12.01
N SER A 99 -16.18 -7.21 10.72
CA SER A 99 -15.45 -7.86 9.63
C SER A 99 -13.96 -7.48 9.64
N LEU A 100 -13.65 -6.21 9.90
CA LEU A 100 -12.27 -5.74 10.02
C LEU A 100 -11.58 -6.29 11.27
N ASP A 101 -12.28 -6.36 12.40
CA ASP A 101 -11.74 -6.91 13.65
C ASP A 101 -11.40 -8.40 13.47
N LEU A 102 -12.27 -9.15 12.78
CA LEU A 102 -12.04 -10.56 12.47
C LEU A 102 -10.85 -10.75 11.52
N LEU A 103 -10.73 -9.89 10.50
CA LEU A 103 -9.56 -9.89 9.62
C LEU A 103 -8.28 -9.53 10.36
N GLN A 104 -8.31 -8.53 11.25
CA GLN A 104 -7.19 -8.16 12.09
C GLN A 104 -6.75 -9.33 12.97
N GLY A 105 -7.70 -10.03 13.61
CA GLY A 105 -7.42 -11.25 14.38
C GLY A 105 -6.72 -12.33 13.55
N LYS A 106 -7.14 -12.56 12.29
CA LYS A 106 -6.46 -13.50 11.37
C LYS A 106 -5.03 -13.08 11.06
N ILE A 107 -4.80 -11.79 10.83
CA ILE A 107 -3.46 -11.23 10.58
C ILE A 107 -2.58 -11.41 11.82
N ASP A 108 -3.08 -11.03 12.99
CA ASP A 108 -2.36 -11.14 14.26
C ASP A 108 -2.05 -12.60 14.59
N ASP A 109 -2.96 -13.54 14.32
CA ASP A 109 -2.71 -14.98 14.49
C ASP A 109 -1.57 -15.48 13.60
N ILE A 110 -1.50 -15.02 12.36
CA ILE A 110 -0.44 -15.41 11.43
C ILE A 110 0.87 -14.80 11.85
N MET A 111 0.90 -13.51 12.19
CA MET A 111 2.11 -12.86 12.71
C MET A 111 2.59 -13.50 14.01
N ARG A 112 1.63 -13.89 14.86
CA ARG A 112 1.64 -14.89 15.96
C ARG A 112 2.52 -16.10 15.68
N LYS A 113 1.97 -16.95 14.82
CA LYS A 113 2.46 -18.30 14.52
C LYS A 113 3.74 -18.29 13.72
N TRP A 114 3.90 -17.29 12.86
CA TRP A 114 5.00 -17.20 11.92
C TRP A 114 6.02 -16.19 12.41
N ASP A 115 6.55 -16.42 13.60
CA ASP A 115 7.79 -15.79 14.02
C ASP A 115 8.93 -16.42 13.21
N PHE A 116 9.18 -15.92 12.00
CA PHE A 116 10.35 -16.21 11.13
C PHE A 116 11.75 -15.96 11.76
N GLY A 117 11.95 -16.35 13.02
CA GLY A 117 13.16 -16.33 13.86
C GLY A 117 14.46 -16.00 13.14
N GLY A 118 14.99 -14.79 13.35
CA GLY A 118 16.44 -14.59 13.41
C GLY A 118 16.86 -14.80 14.86
N GLU A 119 18.00 -15.43 15.11
CA GLU A 119 18.45 -15.86 16.44
C GLU A 119 18.74 -14.70 17.42
N ARG A 120 18.65 -13.44 16.99
CA ARG A 120 19.03 -12.27 17.80
C ARG A 120 17.87 -11.33 18.06
N ALA A 121 17.81 -10.80 19.29
CA ALA A 121 16.82 -9.80 19.74
C ALA A 121 16.84 -8.46 18.96
N GLN A 122 17.87 -8.21 18.14
CA GLN A 122 17.94 -7.06 17.22
C GLN A 122 17.19 -7.29 15.89
N ASP A 123 16.81 -8.52 15.57
CA ASP A 123 16.06 -8.88 14.35
C ASP A 123 14.55 -8.62 14.52
N ARG A 124 14.17 -7.41 14.96
CA ARG A 124 12.75 -7.02 14.95
C ARG A 124 12.25 -7.00 13.51
N ARG A 125 11.43 -7.99 13.18
CA ARG A 125 10.97 -8.26 11.81
C ARG A 125 9.84 -7.33 11.38
N GLY A 126 10.01 -6.78 10.17
CA GLY A 126 8.99 -6.04 9.45
C GLY A 126 8.15 -7.00 8.60
N TRP A 127 6.85 -6.80 8.61
CA TRP A 127 5.92 -7.55 7.76
C TRP A 127 5.59 -6.72 6.53
N PHE A 128 5.60 -7.37 5.37
CA PHE A 128 5.16 -6.76 4.13
C PHE A 128 3.81 -7.37 3.72
N VAL A 129 2.80 -6.52 3.59
CA VAL A 129 1.45 -6.93 3.20
C VAL A 129 1.23 -6.57 1.73
N LYS A 130 0.64 -7.49 0.96
CA LYS A 130 0.17 -7.25 -0.41
C LYS A 130 -1.14 -7.99 -0.65
N THR A 131 -1.92 -7.50 -1.60
CA THR A 131 -2.98 -8.33 -2.23
C THR A 131 -2.35 -9.29 -3.25
N SER A 132 -3.14 -10.13 -3.92
CA SER A 132 -2.60 -11.14 -4.86
C SER A 132 -1.60 -10.55 -5.87
N ARG A 133 -1.89 -9.36 -6.41
CA ARG A 133 -1.08 -8.70 -7.45
C ARG A 133 -0.38 -7.43 -7.00
N ARG A 134 -0.95 -6.66 -6.08
CA ARG A 134 -0.50 -5.29 -5.78
C ARG A 134 -0.05 -5.16 -4.33
N SER A 135 1.10 -4.52 -4.16
CA SER A 135 1.59 -4.07 -2.87
C SER A 135 1.26 -2.60 -2.64
N PRO A 136 0.92 -2.17 -1.42
CA PRO A 136 0.58 -0.79 -1.08
C PRO A 136 1.84 0.09 -0.94
N LYS A 137 2.70 0.11 -1.96
CA LYS A 137 3.95 0.90 -1.97
C LYS A 137 3.68 2.40 -1.83
N ASP A 138 2.53 2.84 -2.32
CA ASP A 138 2.12 4.25 -2.31
C ASP A 138 1.40 4.64 -1.01
N ALA A 139 0.97 3.66 -0.20
CA ALA A 139 0.28 3.91 1.08
C ALA A 139 1.22 4.40 2.18
N VAL A 140 2.54 4.27 1.99
CA VAL A 140 3.59 4.78 2.89
C VAL A 140 3.45 6.30 3.12
N ILE A 141 2.89 7.02 2.15
CA ILE A 141 2.68 8.48 2.22
C ILE A 141 1.45 8.86 3.08
N VAL A 142 0.54 7.91 3.34
CA VAL A 142 -0.75 8.18 3.99
C VAL A 142 -0.66 8.16 5.53
N GLY A 143 0.44 7.64 6.11
CA GLY A 143 0.63 7.63 7.55
C GLY A 143 1.38 8.87 8.06
N ASP A 144 0.74 9.68 8.92
CA ASP A 144 1.37 10.85 9.57
C ASP A 144 2.73 10.50 10.18
N ARG A 145 2.84 9.33 10.82
CA ARG A 145 4.09 8.85 11.44
C ARG A 145 5.24 8.69 10.43
N ILE A 146 4.97 8.11 9.26
CA ILE A 146 6.00 7.89 8.24
C ILE A 146 6.32 9.20 7.52
N PHE A 147 5.32 10.05 7.32
CA PHE A 147 5.54 11.39 6.77
C PHE A 147 6.40 12.26 7.70
N GLU A 148 6.19 12.21 9.01
CA GLU A 148 7.05 12.90 9.99
C GLU A 148 8.48 12.30 10.04
N LEU A 149 8.63 10.98 9.94
CA LEU A 149 9.94 10.34 9.81
C LEU A 149 10.67 10.78 8.53
N TYR A 150 9.95 10.84 7.41
CA TYR A 150 10.50 11.34 6.15
C TYR A 150 10.95 12.79 6.26
N LYS A 151 10.12 13.68 6.83
CA LYS A 151 10.48 15.09 7.07
C LYS A 151 11.74 15.22 7.89
N ARG A 152 11.84 14.47 8.99
CA ARG A 152 13.02 14.49 9.86
C ARG A 152 14.28 14.08 9.10
N ASN A 153 14.25 12.94 8.42
CA ASN A 153 15.40 12.43 7.67
C ASN A 153 15.81 13.37 6.52
N TRP A 154 14.82 13.98 5.85
CA TRP A 154 15.06 14.98 4.81
C TRP A 154 15.76 16.24 5.36
N GLN A 155 15.32 16.71 6.53
CA GLN A 155 15.92 17.86 7.20
C GLN A 155 17.37 17.57 7.61
N GLU A 156 17.63 16.41 8.21
CA GLU A 156 18.97 15.96 8.58
C GLU A 156 19.91 15.88 7.36
N ALA A 157 19.40 15.40 6.21
CA ALA A 157 20.18 15.35 4.97
C ALA A 157 20.50 16.75 4.40
N LEU A 158 19.57 17.69 4.47
CA LEU A 158 19.79 19.08 4.06
C LEU A 158 20.83 19.77 4.95
N ASP A 159 20.76 19.57 6.26
CA ASP A 159 21.69 20.18 7.20
C ASP A 159 23.11 19.62 7.06
N ARG A 160 23.26 18.31 6.76
CA ARG A 160 24.56 17.72 6.40
C ARG A 160 25.14 18.36 5.14
N LYS A 161 24.35 18.55 4.08
CA LYS A 161 24.80 19.20 2.85
C LYS A 161 25.20 20.67 3.07
N ARG A 162 24.51 21.38 3.97
CA ARG A 162 24.85 22.76 4.33
C ARG A 162 26.17 22.85 5.07
N LYS A 163 26.42 21.95 6.04
CA LYS A 163 27.70 21.87 6.76
C LYS A 163 28.86 21.57 5.81
N GLN A 164 28.71 20.58 4.94
CA GLN A 164 29.72 20.24 3.93
C GLN A 164 30.04 21.39 2.97
N LYS A 165 29.09 22.29 2.72
CA LYS A 165 29.29 23.47 1.85
C LYS A 165 29.85 24.68 2.60
N GLN A 166 29.84 24.67 3.93
CA GLN A 166 30.47 25.69 4.77
C GLN A 166 31.91 25.32 5.14
N GLU A 167 32.23 24.03 5.13
CA GLU A 167 33.55 23.47 5.40
C GLU A 167 34.42 23.30 4.14
N ALA A 168 33.86 23.55 2.94
CA ALA A 168 34.53 23.52 1.65
C ALA A 168 34.63 24.93 1.05
#